data_AF-A0A970UQJ5-F1
#
_entry.id   AF-A0A970UQJ5-F1
#
_cell.length_a   1.000
_cell.length_b   1.000
_cell.length_c   1.000
_cell.angle_alpha   90.00
_cell.angle_beta   90.00
_cell.angle_gamma   90.00
#
_symmetry.space_group_name_H-M   'P 1'
#
loop_
_entity.id
_entity.type
_entity.pdbx_description
1 polymer ?
#
loop_
_entity_poly.entity_id
_entity_poly.type
_entity_poly.pdbx_seq_one_letter_code
_entity_poly.pdbx_strand_id
1 'polypeptide(L)' 'MSEKLDFKKENGLIPAIIQDDLTRKVLMLGYMSEESLKITRETGLVTFYSRSRQTLWTKGETSGNS' A
#
# COMPACT_ATOMS: atom_id res chain seq x y z
N MET A 1 0.50 -17.37 14.24
CA MET A 1 -0.19 -16.16 14.72
C MET A 1 -0.43 -15.26 13.53
N SER A 2 -1.67 -15.05 13.09
CA SER A 2 -1.98 -13.95 12.16
C SER A 2 -2.24 -12.71 12.99
N GLU A 3 -1.22 -11.86 13.16
CA GLU A 3 -1.44 -10.56 13.77
C GLU A 3 -2.38 -9.74 12.87
N LYS A 4 -3.49 -9.28 13.45
CA LYS A 4 -4.49 -8.49 12.75
C LYS A 4 -3.99 -7.05 12.68
N LEU A 5 -3.88 -6.51 11.48
CA LEU A 5 -3.50 -5.11 11.26
C LEU A 5 -4.54 -4.18 11.90
N ASP A 6 -4.08 -3.24 12.71
CA ASP A 6 -4.93 -2.27 13.40
C ASP A 6 -5.08 -0.98 12.57
N PHE A 7 -5.98 -1.01 11.59
CA PHE A 7 -6.31 0.17 10.79
C PHE A 7 -6.99 1.27 11.62
N LYS A 8 -7.60 0.96 12.77
CA LYS A 8 -8.30 1.98 13.57
C LYS A 8 -7.34 2.95 14.25
N LYS A 9 -6.12 2.48 14.54
CA LYS A 9 -5.09 3.28 15.21
C LYS A 9 -4.70 4.55 14.46
N GLU A 10 -4.77 4.54 13.12
CA GLU A 10 -4.37 5.64 12.24
C GLU A 10 -5.50 5.99 11.26
N ASN A 11 -6.70 6.28 11.80
CA ASN A 11 -7.87 6.77 11.03
C ASN A 11 -8.25 5.91 9.80
N GLY A 12 -8.14 4.59 9.90
CA GLY A 12 -8.46 3.65 8.82
C GLY A 12 -7.30 3.38 7.87
N LEU A 13 -6.10 3.90 8.15
CA LEU A 13 -4.90 3.73 7.35
C LEU A 13 -3.79 3.03 8.13
N ILE A 14 -2.83 2.46 7.42
CA ILE A 14 -1.57 1.98 7.98
C ILE A 14 -0.40 2.45 7.10
N PRO A 15 0.78 2.73 7.67
CA PRO A 15 1.98 2.94 6.87
C PRO A 15 2.41 1.63 6.19
N ALA A 16 2.79 1.73 4.92
CA ALA A 16 3.28 0.62 4.11
C ALA A 16 4.62 0.97 3.49
N ILE A 17 5.67 0.23 3.85
CA ILE A 17 7.02 0.39 3.29
C ILE A 17 7.16 -0.57 2.12
N ILE A 18 7.48 -0.04 0.94
CA ILE A 18 7.83 -0.85 -0.22
C ILE A 18 9.34 -1.01 -0.25
N GLN A 19 9.76 -2.26 -0.34
CA GLN A 19 11.15 -2.67 -0.36
C GLN A 19 11.39 -3.52 -1.60
N ASP A 20 12.57 -3.35 -2.20
CA ASP A 20 13.06 -4.25 -3.22
C ASP A 20 13.39 -5.62 -2.59
N ASP A 21 12.83 -6.71 -3.12
CA ASP A 21 12.94 -8.03 -2.50
C ASP A 21 14.37 -8.61 -2.57
N LEU A 22 15.15 -8.25 -3.59
CA LEU A 22 16.50 -8.79 -3.76
C LEU A 22 17.53 -7.99 -2.95
N THR A 23 17.51 -6.67 -3.08
CA THR A 23 18.51 -5.78 -2.49
C THR A 23 18.16 -5.32 -1.09
N ARG A 24 16.92 -5.55 -0.65
CA ARG A 24 16.36 -5.03 0.62
C ARG A 24 16.40 -3.50 0.72
N LYS A 25 16.55 -2.80 -0.41
CA LYS A 25 16.50 -1.34 -0.44
C LYS A 25 15.08 -0.87 -0.21
N VAL A 26 14.89 0.07 0.72
CA VAL A 26 13.61 0.79 0.86
C VAL A 26 13.41 1.67 -0.36
N LEU A 27 12.30 1.45 -1.07
CA LEU A 27 11.97 2.18 -2.30
C LEU A 27 11.07 3.37 -1.99
N MET A 28 10.06 3.18 -1.14
CA MET A 28 9.12 4.24 -0.76
C MET A 28 8.31 3.89 0.49
N LEU A 29 7.72 4.92 1.09
CA LEU A 29 6.68 4.83 2.10
C LEU A 29 5.36 5.32 1.52
N GLY A 30 4.29 4.57 1.70
CA GLY A 30 2.92 4.96 1.39
C GLY A 30 1.98 4.67 2.55
N TYR A 31 0.70 4.95 2.34
CA TYR A 31 -0.37 4.59 3.27
C TYR A 31 -1.36 3.68 2.57
N MET A 32 -1.90 2.71 3.30
CA MET A 32 -2.90 1.77 2.81
C MET A 32 -4.12 1.79 3.72
N SER A 33 -5.31 1.89 3.14
CA SER A 33 -6.55 1.47 3.78
C SER A 33 -6.72 -0.05 3.70
N GLU A 34 -7.68 -0.59 4.46
CA GLU A 34 -8.04 -2.01 4.39
C GLU A 34 -8.41 -2.44 2.96
N GLU A 35 -9.13 -1.59 2.24
CA GLU A 35 -9.50 -1.80 0.83
C GLU A 35 -8.27 -1.82 -0.10
N SER A 36 -7.36 -0.85 0.03
CA SER A 36 -6.16 -0.81 -0.80
C SER A 36 -5.25 -2.03 -0.59
N LEU A 37 -5.18 -2.54 0.66
CA LEU A 37 -4.43 -3.76 0.97
C LEU A 37 -5.12 -5.00 0.38
N LYS A 38 -6.45 -5.06 0.43
CA LYS A 38 -7.22 -6.14 -0.20
C LYS A 38 -6.95 -6.20 -1.70
N ILE A 39 -7.08 -5.07 -2.41
CA ILE A 39 -6.81 -4.99 -3.85
C ILE A 39 -5.36 -5.37 -4.17
N THR A 40 -4.40 -4.94 -3.35
CA THR A 40 -2.99 -5.31 -3.53
C THR A 40 -2.78 -6.82 -3.47
N ARG A 41 -3.44 -7.50 -2.53
CA ARG A 41 -3.36 -8.95 -2.38
C ARG A 41 -4.05 -9.69 -3.52
N GLU A 42 -5.16 -9.16 -4.03
CA GLU A 42 -5.92 -9.78 -5.11
C GLU A 42 -5.24 -9.62 -6.47
N THR A 43 -4.63 -8.46 -6.74
CA THR A 43 -4.04 -8.13 -8.04
C THR A 43 -2.54 -8.42 -8.12
N GLY A 44 -1.85 -8.50 -6.97
CA GLY A 44 -0.39 -8.54 -6.91
C GLY A 44 0.29 -7.20 -7.24
N LEU A 45 -0.48 -6.14 -7.49
CA LEU A 45 0.00 -4.79 -7.76
C LEU A 45 -0.21 -3.92 -6.53
N VAL A 46 0.79 -3.14 -6.15
CA VAL A 46 0.69 -2.25 -4.99
C VAL A 46 -0.35 -1.14 -5.24
N THR A 47 -1.39 -1.12 -4.41
CA THR A 47 -2.41 -0.07 -4.36
C THR A 47 -2.29 0.70 -3.05
N PHE A 48 -2.14 2.02 -3.15
CA PHE A 48 -2.09 2.93 -2.01
C PHE A 48 -3.41 3.71 -1.85
N TYR A 49 -3.57 4.30 -0.67
CA TYR A 49 -4.58 5.33 -0.43
C TYR A 49 -3.92 6.71 -0.38
N SER A 50 -4.30 7.59 -1.31
CA SER A 50 -3.86 8.98 -1.32
C SER A 50 -4.64 9.79 -0.27
N ARG A 51 -3.96 10.20 0.80
CA ARG A 51 -4.58 11.01 1.86
C ARG A 51 -5.03 12.39 1.39
N SER A 52 -4.33 12.98 0.43
CA SER A 52 -4.66 14.31 -0.10
C SER A 52 -5.78 14.29 -1.13
N ARG A 53 -5.86 13.23 -1.95
CA ARG A 53 -6.91 13.08 -2.98
C ARG A 53 -8.08 12.20 -2.54
N GLN A 54 -7.99 11.60 -1.36
CA GLN A 54 -8.96 10.67 -0.77
C GLN A 54 -9.38 9.55 -1.73
N THR A 55 -8.41 9.02 -2.49
CA THR A 55 -8.66 8.03 -3.55
C THR A 55 -7.63 6.91 -3.53
N LEU A 56 -7.99 5.77 -4.10
CA LEU A 56 -7.08 4.66 -4.36
C LEU A 56 -6.18 4.98 -5.55
N TRP A 57 -4.92 4.54 -5.48
CA TRP A 57 -3.96 4.72 -6.55
C TRP A 57 -3.07 3.48 -6.65
N THR A 58 -3.15 2.77 -7.77
CA THR A 58 -2.31 1.60 -8.03
C THR A 58 -1.02 2.05 -8.70
N LYS A 59 0.11 1.71 -8.08
CA LYS A 59 1.42 2.05 -8.61
C LYS A 59 1.61 1.35 -9.95
N GLY A 60 1.98 2.13 -10.97
CA GLY A 60 2.16 1.64 -12.34
C GLY A 60 1.02 2.01 -13.31
N GLU A 61 -0.18 2.36 -12.83
CA GLU A 61 -1.32 2.70 -13.70
C GLU A 61 -1.06 3.90 -14.61
N THR A 62 -0.26 4.87 -14.18
CA THR A 62 -0.02 6.12 -14.92
C THR A 62 1.38 6.22 -15.52
N SER A 63 2.34 5.41 -15.04
CA SER A 63 3.76 5.57 -15.35
C SER A 63 4.40 4.37 -16.06
N GLY A 64 3.70 3.25 -16.23
CA GLY A 64 4.23 2.04 -16.88
C GLY A 64 5.33 1.29 -16.11
N ASN A 65 5.75 1.79 -14.94
CA ASN A 65 6.67 1.13 -14.03
C ASN A 65 5.88 0.35 -12.98
N SER A 66 5.69 -0.95 -13.21
CA SER A 66 5.12 -1.92 -12.26
C SER A 66 6.20 -2.79 -11.65
#